data_AF-A0A841AD01-F1
#
_entry.id   AF-A0A841AD01-F1
#
_cell.length_a   1.000
_cell.length_b   1.000
_cell.length_c   1.000
_cell.angle_alpha   90.00
_cell.angle_beta   90.00
_cell.angle_gamma   90.00
#
_symmetry.space_group_name_H-M   'P 1'
#
loop_
_entity.id
_entity.type
_entity.pdbx_description
1 polymer ?
#
loop_
_entity_poly.entity_id
_entity_poly.type
_entity_poly.pdbx_seq_one_letter_code
_entity_poly.pdbx_strand_id
1 'polypeptide(L)' 'MSAKSDLTWQSSIVFASQDEYDAYDAHPDHRGFVAGRWEREVAEFQEYHFVVHPG' A
#
# COMPACT_ATOMS: atom_id res chain seq x y z
N MET A 1 -12.81 -9.57 -3.96
CA MET A 1 -12.31 -10.91 -4.33
C MET A 1 -12.80 -11.28 -5.72
N SER A 2 -11.99 -11.07 -6.75
CA SER A 2 -12.26 -11.56 -8.11
C SER A 2 -11.49 -12.86 -8.33
N ALA A 3 -11.95 -13.77 -9.20
CA ALA A 3 -11.25 -15.01 -9.57
C ALA A 3 -9.89 -14.79 -10.29
N LYS A 4 -9.39 -13.56 -10.31
CA LYS A 4 -8.11 -13.16 -10.93
C LYS A 4 -6.97 -13.04 -9.93
N SER A 5 -7.24 -13.17 -8.64
CA SER A 5 -6.24 -13.11 -7.57
C SER A 5 -6.66 -14.00 -6.41
N ASP A 6 -5.68 -14.73 -5.85
CA ASP A 6 -5.88 -15.59 -4.68
C ASP A 6 -5.81 -14.81 -3.35
N LEU A 7 -5.47 -13.52 -3.39
CA LEU A 7 -5.30 -12.67 -2.19
C LEU A 7 -6.65 -12.35 -1.53
N THR A 8 -6.76 -12.57 -0.22
CA THR A 8 -8.02 -12.52 0.56
C THR A 8 -8.56 -11.12 0.86
N TRP A 9 -7.70 -10.09 0.83
CA TRP A 9 -8.07 -8.71 1.16
C TRP A 9 -7.52 -7.74 0.12
N GLN A 10 -8.19 -6.60 -0.02
CA GLN A 10 -7.75 -5.49 -0.86
C GLN A 10 -7.92 -4.19 -0.09
N SER A 11 -6.88 -3.37 -0.08
CA SER A 11 -6.88 -1.98 0.41
C SER A 11 -6.60 -1.01 -0.74
N SER A 12 -7.03 0.23 -0.59
CA SER A 12 -6.72 1.32 -1.51
C SER A 12 -6.58 2.61 -0.70
N ILE A 13 -5.55 3.40 -1.02
CA ILE A 13 -5.29 4.71 -0.44
C ILE A 13 -5.06 5.67 -1.60
N VAL A 14 -5.64 6.86 -1.52
CA VAL A 14 -5.47 7.93 -2.51
C VAL A 14 -4.76 9.09 -1.83
N PHE A 15 -3.67 9.52 -2.44
CA PHE A 15 -2.91 10.70 -2.03
C PHE A 15 -3.16 11.85 -3.01
N ALA A 16 -3.15 13.09 -2.53
CA ALA A 16 -3.35 14.27 -3.36
C ALA A 16 -2.11 14.57 -4.23
N SER A 17 -0.92 14.12 -3.81
CA SER A 17 0.33 14.33 -4.52
C SER A 17 1.36 13.22 -4.22
N GLN A 18 2.44 13.20 -5.00
CA GLN A 18 3.59 12.35 -4.73
C GLN A 18 4.24 12.70 -3.39
N ASP A 19 4.40 13.99 -3.07
CA ASP A 19 4.99 14.44 -1.81
C ASP A 19 4.20 13.95 -0.58
N GLU A 20 2.87 13.85 -0.68
CA GLU A 20 2.03 13.32 0.40
C GLU A 20 2.22 11.80 0.57
N TYR A 21 2.33 11.06 -0.52
CA TYR A 21 2.69 9.64 -0.48
C TYR A 21 4.09 9.44 0.13
N ASP A 22 5.09 10.22 -0.30
CA ASP A 22 6.46 10.11 0.20
C ASP A 22 6.52 10.42 1.71
N ALA A 23 5.74 11.42 2.17
CA ALA A 23 5.62 11.74 3.59
C ALA A 23 4.96 10.61 4.40
N TYR A 24 3.93 9.95 3.84
CA TYR A 24 3.28 8.79 4.44
C TYR A 24 4.24 7.59 4.53
N ASP A 25 4.91 7.24 3.42
CA ASP A 25 5.85 6.11 3.37
C ASP A 25 7.00 6.28 4.36
N ALA A 26 7.54 7.50 4.42
CA ALA A 26 8.64 7.85 5.31
C ALA A 26 8.23 7.99 6.78
N HIS A 27 6.94 8.07 7.09
CA HIS A 27 6.47 8.34 8.44
C HIS A 27 6.91 7.22 9.41
N PRO A 28 7.49 7.55 10.59
CA PRO A 28 7.95 6.55 11.56
C PRO A 28 6.87 5.55 11.97
N ASP A 29 5.62 6.00 12.11
CA ASP A 29 4.50 5.11 12.48
C ASP A 29 4.18 4.11 11.36
N HIS A 30 4.24 4.54 10.09
CA HIS A 30 4.02 3.65 8.94
C HIS A 30 5.12 2.60 8.87
N ARG A 31 6.39 3.01 8.95
CA ARG A 31 7.54 2.10 8.96
C ARG A 31 7.52 1.15 10.16
N GLY A 32 7.15 1.66 11.34
CA GLY A 32 6.97 0.87 12.56
C GLY A 32 5.86 -0.17 12.42
N PHE A 33 4.75 0.18 11.78
CA PHE A 33 3.67 -0.76 11.46
C PHE A 33 4.13 -1.85 10.48
N VAL A 34 4.84 -1.46 9.41
CA VAL A 34 5.34 -2.42 8.41
C VAL A 34 6.26 -3.46 9.06
N ALA A 35 7.30 -3.00 9.78
CA ALA A 35 8.27 -3.88 10.42
C ALA A 35 7.71 -4.67 11.63
N GLY A 36 6.78 -4.05 12.36
CA GLY A 36 6.22 -4.60 13.60
C GLY A 36 5.10 -5.60 13.36
N ARG A 37 4.33 -5.43 12.29
CA ARG A 37 3.11 -6.19 12.03
C ARG A 37 3.03 -6.71 10.61
N TRP A 38 3.09 -5.85 9.61
CA TRP A 38 2.82 -6.24 8.22
C TRP A 38 3.71 -7.40 7.76
N GLU A 39 5.03 -7.25 7.87
CA GLU A 39 6.01 -8.27 7.48
C GLU A 39 5.87 -9.59 8.25
N ARG A 40 5.23 -9.57 9.42
CA ARG A 40 5.07 -10.75 10.29
C ARG A 40 3.74 -11.45 10.11
N GLU A 41 2.70 -10.70 9.78
CA GLU A 41 1.31 -11.16 9.80
C GLU A 41 0.76 -11.40 8.38
N VAL A 42 1.33 -10.77 7.36
CA VAL A 42 0.87 -10.88 5.97
C VAL A 42 1.77 -11.84 5.19
N ALA A 43 1.24 -13.04 4.91
CA ALA A 43 1.99 -14.10 4.24
C ALA A 43 2.32 -13.78 2.76
N GLU A 44 1.42 -13.07 2.09
CA GLU A 44 1.57 -12.67 0.69
C GLU A 44 0.80 -11.38 0.44
N PHE A 45 1.38 -10.51 -0.39
CA PHE A 45 0.73 -9.28 -0.82
C PHE A 45 1.21 -8.88 -2.21
N GLN A 46 0.44 -8.01 -2.85
CA GLN A 46 0.80 -7.36 -4.09
C GLN A 46 0.44 -5.88 -4.00
N GLU A 47 1.39 -5.01 -4.28
CA GLU A 47 1.22 -3.56 -4.23
C GLU A 47 1.29 -2.96 -5.64
N TYR A 48 0.41 -1.99 -5.90
CA TYR A 48 0.36 -1.25 -7.15
C TYR A 48 0.27 0.24 -6.85
N HIS A 49 1.15 1.01 -7.50
CA HIS A 49 1.11 2.47 -7.48
C HIS A 49 0.59 2.97 -8.82
N PHE A 50 -0.41 3.83 -8.79
CA PHE A 50 -0.99 4.42 -9.98
C PHE A 50 -0.85 5.94 -9.95
N VAL A 51 -0.56 6.51 -11.11
CA VAL A 51 -0.67 7.95 -11.35
C VAL A 51 -1.75 8.19 -12.39
N VAL A 52 -2.48 9.30 -12.25
CA VAL A 52 -3.48 9.69 -13.25
C VAL A 52 -2.75 10.00 -14.55
N HIS A 53 -3.10 9.29 -15.63
CA HIS A 53 -2.55 9.58 -16.95
C HIS A 53 -3.14 10.92 -17.45
N PRO A 54 -2.30 11.90 -17.83
CA PRO A 54 -2.78 13.11 -18.49
C PRO A 54 -3.27 12.74 -19.91
N GLY A 55 -4.54 12.95 -20.20
CA GLY A 55 -5.14 12.65 -21.52
C GLY A 55 -4.60 13.52 -22.66
#